data_AF-A0A922MQY5-F1
#
_entry.id   AF-A0A922MQY5-F1
#
_cell.length_a   1.000
_cell.length_b   1.000
_cell.length_c   1.000
_cell.angle_alpha   90.00
_cell.angle_beta   90.00
_cell.angle_gamma   90.00
#
_symmetry.space_group_name_H-M   'P 1'
#
loop_
_entity.id
_entity.type
_entity.pdbx_description
1 polymer ?
#
loop_
_entity_poly.entity_id
_entity_poly.type
_entity_poly.pdbx_seq_one_letter_code
_entity_poly.pdbx_strand_id
1 'polypeptide(L)' 'MVPTKAGPTWYGPQAQQVEDPYQRFVAVLRWYLSGLYRKPKGLKKPYNPVLGETFRCCWRHSPESYTYYVAEQVS' A
#
# COMPACT_ATOMS: atom_id res chain seq x y z
N MET A 1 12.17 10.44 8.66
CA MET A 1 11.21 10.12 7.60
C MET A 1 9.95 10.93 7.84
N VAL A 2 9.77 12.03 7.13
CA VAL A 2 8.59 12.90 7.25
C VAL A 2 7.42 12.20 6.54
N PRO A 3 6.23 12.07 7.14
CA PRO A 3 5.06 11.50 6.48
C PRO A 3 4.54 12.52 5.45
N THR A 4 5.13 12.54 4.26
CA THR A 4 4.64 13.35 3.15
C THR A 4 3.44 12.66 2.52
N LYS A 5 2.27 13.26 2.73
CA LYS A 5 0.99 13.11 2.02
C LYS A 5 0.76 11.77 1.30
N ALA A 6 -0.13 10.97 1.88
CA ALA A 6 -1.02 9.98 1.25
C ALA A 6 -0.45 9.19 0.06
N GLY A 7 -0.07 7.93 0.32
CA GLY A 7 -0.13 6.87 -0.70
C GLY A 7 -1.59 6.62 -1.15
N PRO A 8 -1.84 5.70 -2.10
CA PRO A 8 -3.12 5.60 -2.82
C PRO A 8 -4.23 5.00 -1.95
N THR A 9 -4.73 5.77 -0.99
CA THR A 9 -5.80 5.38 -0.09
C THR A 9 -7.19 5.57 -0.71
N TRP A 10 -7.29 6.23 -1.86
CA TRP A 10 -8.57 6.61 -2.44
C TRP A 10 -9.28 5.46 -3.18
N TYR A 11 -8.55 4.54 -3.83
CA TYR A 11 -9.17 3.53 -4.72
C TYR A 11 -9.44 2.15 -4.07
N GLY A 12 -8.72 1.80 -3.00
CA GLY A 12 -8.85 0.48 -2.37
C GLY A 12 -10.23 0.23 -1.74
N PRO A 13 -10.73 1.13 -0.87
CA PRO A 13 -12.05 0.99 -0.26
C PRO A 13 -13.21 1.06 -1.28
N GLN A 14 -13.00 1.73 -2.40
CA GLN A 14 -14.01 1.88 -3.46
C GLN A 14 -14.24 0.57 -4.22
N ALA A 15 -13.20 -0.25 -4.40
CA ALA A 15 -13.32 -1.52 -5.12
C ALA A 15 -14.28 -2.50 -4.41
N GLN A 16 -14.38 -2.44 -3.08
CA GLN A 16 -15.29 -3.29 -2.31
C GLN A 16 -16.77 -3.01 -2.60
N GLN A 17 -17.12 -1.80 -3.02
CA GLN A 17 -18.50 -1.38 -3.27
C GLN A 17 -18.96 -1.68 -4.71
N VAL A 18 -18.06 -2.14 -5.58
CA VAL A 18 -18.37 -2.48 -6.97
C VAL A 18 -19.05 -3.84 -7.03
N GLU A 19 -20.30 -3.91 -7.48
CA GLU A 19 -21.07 -5.16 -7.55
C GLU A 19 -20.60 -6.10 -8.66
N ASP A 20 -20.35 -5.56 -9.85
CA ASP A 20 -19.91 -6.35 -11.00
C ASP A 20 -18.50 -6.94 -10.75
N PRO A 21 -18.33 -8.28 -10.82
CA PRO A 21 -17.06 -8.93 -10.51
C PRO A 21 -15.89 -8.48 -11.40
N TYR A 22 -16.16 -8.22 -12.68
CA TYR A 22 -15.13 -7.79 -13.62
C TYR A 22 -14.68 -6.36 -13.31
N GLN A 23 -15.61 -5.43 -13.11
CA GLN A 23 -15.29 -4.06 -12.73
C GLN A 23 -14.60 -3.99 -11.36
N ARG A 24 -14.97 -4.85 -10.40
CA ARG A 24 -14.30 -4.96 -9.11
C ARG A 24 -12.84 -5.40 -9.27
N PHE A 25 -12.58 -6.40 -10.11
CA PHE A 25 -11.22 -6.83 -10.43
C PHE A 25 -10.40 -5.69 -11.06
N VAL A 26 -10.97 -4.98 -12.03
CA VAL A 26 -10.32 -3.81 -12.66
C VAL A 26 -10.04 -2.72 -11.62
N ALA A 27 -10.94 -2.46 -10.68
CA ALA A 27 -10.74 -1.49 -9.61
C ALA A 27 -9.58 -1.86 -8.68
N VAL A 28 -9.46 -3.14 -8.30
CA VAL A 28 -8.33 -3.66 -7.53
C VAL A 28 -7.01 -3.48 -8.28
N LEU A 29 -6.97 -3.78 -9.58
CA LEU A 29 -5.78 -3.58 -10.41
C LEU A 29 -5.37 -2.11 -10.48
N ARG A 30 -6.33 -1.20 -10.67
CA ARG A 30 -6.08 0.25 -10.68
C ARG A 30 -5.47 0.70 -9.35
N TRP A 31 -6.03 0.26 -8.23
CA TRP A 31 -5.46 0.54 -6.91
C TRP A 31 -4.02 0.01 -6.78
N TYR A 32 -3.76 -1.24 -7.16
CA TYR A 32 -2.43 -1.84 -7.06
C TYR A 32 -1.37 -1.08 -7.88
N LEU A 33 -1.68 -0.80 -9.15
CA LEU A 33 -0.74 -0.13 -10.07
C LEU A 33 -0.49 1.33 -9.69
N SER A 34 -1.42 1.98 -8.97
CA SER A 34 -1.22 3.35 -8.48
C SER A 34 -0.06 3.47 -7.48
N GLY A 35 0.44 2.37 -6.89
CA GLY A 35 1.63 2.38 -6.03
C GLY A 35 2.95 2.50 -6.79
N LEU A 36 2.98 2.19 -8.08
CA LEU A 36 4.21 2.05 -8.87
C LEU A 36 4.82 3.38 -9.35
N TYR A 37 4.09 4.49 -9.25
CA TYR A 37 4.59 5.79 -9.74
C TYR A 37 5.58 6.45 -8.78
N ARG A 38 5.59 6.06 -7.49
CA ARG A 38 6.43 6.70 -6.46
C ARG A 38 7.88 6.25 -6.59
N LYS A 39 8.63 6.94 -7.45
CA LYS A 39 10.06 6.70 -7.66
C LYS A 39 10.92 7.51 -6.67
N PRO A 40 11.95 6.92 -6.05
CA PRO A 40 12.94 7.69 -5.29
C PRO A 40 13.69 8.66 -6.23
N LYS A 41 14.25 9.74 -5.67
CA LYS A 41 15.18 10.59 -6.42
C LYS A 41 16.44 9.78 -6.71
N GLY A 42 16.60 9.35 -7.97
CA GLY A 42 17.73 8.56 -8.47
C GLY A 42 17.50 7.04 -8.49
N LEU A 43 18.43 6.32 -9.13
CA LEU A 43 18.39 4.85 -9.23
C LEU A 43 18.95 4.20 -7.96
N LYS A 44 18.13 4.13 -6.91
CA LYS A 44 18.49 3.48 -5.65
C LYS A 44 17.60 2.27 -5.40
N LYS A 45 18.22 1.15 -5.02
CA LYS A 45 17.53 -0.05 -4.57
C LYS A 45 17.18 0.06 -3.07
N PRO A 46 16.08 -0.56 -2.62
CA PRO A 46 15.84 -0.80 -1.20
C PRO A 46 16.97 -1.64 -0.58
N TYR A 47 17.16 -1.54 0.73
CA TYR A 47 18.04 -2.44 1.47
C TYR A 47 17.46 -3.86 1.46
N ASN A 48 18.33 -4.87 1.39
CA ASN A 48 17.93 -6.26 1.54
C ASN A 48 17.64 -6.53 3.03
N PRO A 49 16.40 -6.88 3.41
CA PRO A 49 16.08 -7.19 4.80
C PRO A 49 16.90 -8.39 5.30
N VAL A 50 17.28 -8.40 6.59
CA VAL A 50 17.89 -9.58 7.22
C VAL A 50 16.82 -10.61 7.62
N LEU A 51 17.19 -11.88 7.78
CA LEU A 51 16.25 -12.93 8.19
C LEU A 51 15.61 -12.57 9.56
N GLY A 52 14.29 -12.63 9.64
CA GLY A 52 13.52 -12.23 10.82
C GLY A 52 13.34 -10.71 10.98
N GLU A 53 13.82 -9.89 10.05
CA GLU A 53 13.56 -8.44 10.09
C GLU A 53 12.05 -8.19 9.89
N THR A 54 11.47 -7.37 10.78
CA THR A 54 10.04 -7.02 10.72
C THR A 54 9.84 -5.55 10.40
N PHE A 55 8.80 -5.27 9.63
CA PHE A 55 8.31 -3.92 9.38
C PHE A 55 6.84 -3.81 9.76
N ARG A 56 6.51 -2.79 10.56
CA ARG A 56 5.15 -2.50 10.99
C ARG A 56 4.84 -1.03 10.77
N CYS A 57 3.71 -0.74 10.14
CA CYS A 57 3.20 0.62 10.02
C CYS A 57 1.67 0.62 9.99
N CYS A 58 1.10 1.82 10.10
CA CYS A 58 -0.33 2.00 9.96
C CYS A 58 -0.65 3.30 9.20
N TRP A 59 -1.81 3.31 8.56
CA TRP A 59 -2.42 4.49 7.97
C TRP A 59 -3.78 4.73 8.62
N ARG A 60 -3.99 5.95 9.11
CA ARG A 60 -5.29 6.39 9.63
C ARG A 60 -6.11 6.99 8.51
N HIS A 61 -7.32 6.48 8.29
CA HIS A 61 -8.27 6.98 7.28
C HIS A 61 -9.32 7.90 7.89
N SER A 62 -9.79 7.57 9.10
CA SER A 62 -10.72 8.37 9.91
C SER A 62 -10.41 8.15 11.40
N PRO A 63 -11.05 8.86 12.36
CA PRO A 63 -10.77 8.68 13.79
C PRO A 63 -10.83 7.23 14.27
N GLU A 64 -11.69 6.41 13.66
CA GLU A 64 -11.94 5.01 14.04
C GLU A 64 -11.50 4.01 12.96
N SER A 65 -10.94 4.47 11.83
CA SER A 65 -10.54 3.61 10.72
C SER A 65 -9.04 3.65 10.50
N TYR A 66 -8.41 2.47 10.60
CA TYR A 66 -6.98 2.27 10.41
C TYR A 66 -6.73 1.07 9.49
N THR A 67 -5.70 1.17 8.66
CA THR A 67 -5.09 0.02 8.00
C THR A 67 -3.74 -0.26 8.65
N TYR A 68 -3.52 -1.51 9.03
CA TYR A 68 -2.24 -1.98 9.58
C TYR A 68 -1.52 -2.79 8.51
N TYR A 69 -0.20 -2.61 8.42
CA TYR A 69 0.67 -3.42 7.60
C TYR A 69 1.76 -4.02 8.47
N VAL A 70 1.93 -5.34 8.34
CA VAL A 70 2.92 -6.13 9.05
C VAL A 70 3.61 -7.01 8.02
N ALA A 71 4.93 -6.99 8.02
CA ALA A 71 5.76 -7.81 7.14
C ALA A 71 6.98 -8.33 7.90
N GLU A 72 7.47 -9.48 7.47
CA GLU A 72 8.67 -10.14 7.98
C GLU A 72 9.43 -10.77 6.80
N GLN A 73 10.76 -10.70 6.85
CA GLN A 73 11.62 -11.50 5.97
C GLN A 73 11.76 -12.92 6.51
N VAL A 74 11.13 -13.90 5.85
CA VAL A 74 11.00 -15.29 6.34
C VAL A 74 12.03 -16.29 5.76
N SER A 75 12.78 -15.92 4.71
CA SER A 75 13.79 -16.77 4.07
C SER A 75 14.85 -15.94 3.35
#